data_AF-A0A2V7UBL8-F1
#
_entry.id   AF-A0A2V7UBL8-F1
#
_cell.length_a   1.000
_cell.length_b   1.000
_cell.length_c   1.000
_cell.angle_alpha   90.00
_cell.angle_beta   90.00
_cell.angle_gamma   90.00
#
_symmetry.space_group_name_H-M   'P 1'
#
loop_
_entity.id
_entity.type
_entity.pdbx_description
1 polymer ?
#
loop_
_entity_poly.entity_id
_entity_poly.type
_entity_poly.pdbx_seq_one_letter_code
_entity_poly.pdbx_strand_id
1 'polypeptide(L)'
;MKDEARFVKVELAGPVPHDGQRRIRIFKTYTDAKSYYAEGDRIVFDRGLGIRRNALVLPAGYELVGSTVPAIVSTEADGRVKASFVNDRDDTLPVKVTGRRLAGAAGRAKRAEPRAPPPSAVATSTSAQTPFHRAEQDRVITYWLLAPESGQFRISHDFTVTRSGQRSVHSFVRKGSTVSQATVVDLDTGETLKTYNVTGKEVNALGYYPEPAPDDGVVVQADLPHPLAEGETTRVRVTETYTDADRYFVSDGGLVWDRTLGRPWNLVVLPAGWMLASVSVPAVISLDDPGRIGCRFVNPRNDEVHVVLRARRRP
;
A
#
# COMPACT_ATOMS: atom_id res chain seq x y z
N MET A 1 -0.79 -29.14 -13.32
CA MET A 1 -2.08 -28.78 -12.69
C MET A 1 -2.90 -30.06 -12.55
N LYS A 2 -3.72 -30.23 -11.51
CA LYS A 2 -4.59 -31.41 -11.40
C LYS A 2 -5.81 -31.21 -12.32
N ASP A 3 -6.19 -32.24 -13.07
CA ASP A 3 -7.23 -32.20 -14.13
C ASP A 3 -8.65 -31.84 -13.65
N GLU A 4 -8.90 -31.80 -12.34
CA GLU A 4 -10.22 -31.48 -11.75
C GLU A 4 -10.33 -30.04 -11.20
N ALA A 5 -9.32 -29.18 -11.40
CA ALA A 5 -9.35 -27.83 -10.87
C ALA A 5 -10.49 -27.01 -11.50
N ARG A 6 -11.39 -26.47 -10.66
CA ARG A 6 -12.45 -25.54 -11.09
C ARG A 6 -11.97 -24.11 -10.99
N PHE A 7 -12.14 -23.35 -12.08
CA PHE A 7 -11.75 -21.95 -12.16
C PHE A 7 -12.98 -21.06 -12.30
N VAL A 8 -12.91 -19.87 -11.71
CA VAL A 8 -13.86 -18.80 -12.04
C VAL A 8 -13.28 -18.10 -13.27
N LYS A 9 -13.95 -18.25 -14.41
CA LYS A 9 -13.66 -17.52 -15.63
C LYS A 9 -14.51 -16.25 -15.63
N VAL A 10 -13.90 -15.12 -15.96
CA VAL A 10 -14.58 -13.83 -16.12
C VAL A 10 -14.23 -13.30 -17.51
N GLU A 11 -15.24 -12.93 -18.29
CA GLU A 11 -15.04 -12.17 -19.51
C GLU A 11 -14.92 -10.69 -19.14
N LEU A 12 -13.85 -10.05 -19.57
CA LEU A 12 -13.64 -8.63 -19.31
C LEU A 12 -14.60 -7.81 -20.17
N ALA A 13 -15.08 -6.69 -19.64
CA ALA A 13 -15.93 -5.75 -20.39
C ALA A 13 -15.24 -5.18 -21.64
N GLY A 14 -13.91 -5.25 -21.70
CA GLY A 14 -13.10 -4.94 -22.87
C GLY A 14 -11.66 -5.42 -22.66
N PRO A 15 -10.79 -5.33 -23.68
CA PRO A 15 -9.39 -5.67 -23.55
C PRO A 15 -8.70 -4.82 -22.47
N VAL A 16 -7.61 -5.35 -21.91
CA VAL A 16 -6.68 -4.57 -21.09
C VAL A 16 -5.96 -3.60 -22.03
N PRO A 17 -6.01 -2.28 -21.79
CA PRO A 17 -5.32 -1.32 -22.64
C PRO A 17 -3.80 -1.55 -22.66
N HIS A 18 -3.15 -1.15 -23.76
CA HIS A 18 -1.69 -1.05 -23.80
C HIS A 18 -1.21 -0.09 -22.70
N ASP A 19 -0.16 -0.46 -21.96
CA ASP A 19 0.34 0.23 -20.76
C ASP A 19 -0.68 0.38 -19.60
N GLY A 20 -1.88 -0.20 -19.74
CA GLY A 20 -2.93 -0.16 -18.76
C GLY A 20 -3.04 -1.44 -17.92
N GLN A 21 -4.08 -1.47 -17.10
CA GLN A 21 -4.47 -2.50 -16.17
C GLN A 21 -6.00 -2.60 -16.15
N ARG A 22 -6.53 -3.75 -15.75
CA ARG A 22 -7.95 -3.89 -15.40
C ARG A 22 -8.05 -4.41 -13.98
N ARG A 23 -8.93 -3.79 -13.20
CA ARG A 23 -9.18 -4.13 -11.80
C ARG A 23 -10.52 -4.85 -11.72
N ILE A 24 -10.53 -6.02 -11.07
CA ILE A 24 -11.71 -6.85 -10.93
C ILE A 24 -11.91 -7.14 -9.46
N ARG A 25 -13.16 -7.01 -8.99
CA ARG A 25 -13.56 -7.47 -7.67
C ARG A 25 -14.30 -8.78 -7.82
N ILE A 26 -13.81 -9.82 -7.15
CA ILE A 26 -14.44 -11.13 -7.18
C ILE A 26 -14.92 -11.49 -5.77
N PHE A 27 -16.23 -11.64 -5.62
CA PHE A 27 -16.85 -12.14 -4.40
C PHE A 27 -17.11 -13.64 -4.55
N LYS A 28 -16.70 -14.42 -3.55
CA LYS A 28 -16.88 -15.87 -3.53
C LYS A 28 -17.22 -16.33 -2.13
N THR A 29 -18.11 -17.30 -2.05
CA THR A 29 -18.35 -18.07 -0.84
C THR A 29 -17.61 -19.40 -0.96
N TYR A 30 -16.77 -19.71 0.02
CA TYR A 30 -16.05 -20.97 0.09
C TYR A 30 -16.70 -21.87 1.14
N THR A 31 -16.85 -23.15 0.80
CA THR A 31 -17.08 -24.23 1.77
C THR A 31 -15.78 -25.05 1.84
N ASP A 32 -15.01 -24.86 2.89
CA ASP A 32 -13.71 -25.51 3.07
C ASP A 32 -13.45 -25.82 4.55
N ALA A 33 -13.93 -26.99 4.99
CA ALA A 33 -13.80 -27.43 6.37
C ALA A 33 -12.34 -27.67 6.81
N LYS A 34 -11.39 -27.76 5.87
CA LYS A 34 -9.96 -27.88 6.22
C LYS A 34 -9.38 -26.54 6.67
N SER A 35 -9.79 -25.46 6.00
CA SER A 35 -9.24 -24.13 6.24
C SER A 35 -10.10 -23.24 7.14
N TYR A 36 -11.37 -23.60 7.36
CA TYR A 36 -12.26 -22.85 8.26
C TYR A 36 -13.20 -23.79 9.00
N TYR A 37 -13.04 -23.91 10.32
CA TYR A 37 -13.76 -24.88 11.15
C TYR A 37 -14.03 -24.34 12.56
N ALA A 38 -14.94 -25.00 13.28
CA ALA A 38 -15.22 -24.75 14.68
C ALA A 38 -14.46 -25.74 15.58
N GLU A 39 -14.03 -25.27 16.75
CA GLU A 39 -13.37 -26.06 17.78
C GLU A 39 -13.91 -25.63 19.16
N GLY A 40 -14.92 -26.32 19.67
CA GLY A 40 -15.62 -25.94 20.90
C GLY A 40 -16.31 -24.58 20.78
N ASP A 41 -15.91 -23.62 21.62
CA ASP A 41 -16.38 -22.23 21.59
C ASP A 41 -15.60 -21.34 20.59
N ARG A 42 -14.69 -21.92 19.81
CA ARG A 42 -13.82 -21.21 18.87
C ARG A 42 -14.19 -21.46 17.41
N ILE A 43 -13.80 -20.50 16.58
CA ILE A 43 -13.68 -20.67 15.13
C ILE A 43 -12.20 -20.47 14.75
N VAL A 44 -11.73 -21.24 13.79
CA VAL A 44 -10.35 -21.21 13.32
C VAL A 44 -10.35 -21.04 11.81
N PHE A 45 -9.65 -20.02 11.33
CA PHE A 45 -9.25 -19.88 9.95
C PHE A 45 -7.77 -20.25 9.83
N ASP A 46 -7.46 -21.35 9.14
CA ASP A 46 -6.11 -21.91 8.99
C ASP A 46 -5.81 -22.12 7.50
N ARG A 47 -5.18 -21.13 6.88
CA ARG A 47 -4.94 -21.13 5.43
C ARG A 47 -3.67 -20.40 5.07
N GLY A 48 -2.88 -21.01 4.19
CA GLY A 48 -1.81 -20.31 3.48
C GLY A 48 -2.36 -19.26 2.52
N LEU A 49 -1.93 -18.00 2.65
CA LEU A 49 -2.32 -16.90 1.75
C LEU A 49 -1.11 -16.35 0.98
N GLY A 50 -1.10 -16.50 -0.35
CA GLY A 50 -0.07 -15.94 -1.23
C GLY A 50 -0.33 -14.48 -1.66
N ILE A 51 -1.49 -13.92 -1.34
CA ILE A 51 -1.84 -12.53 -1.71
C ILE A 51 -1.08 -11.57 -0.77
N ARG A 52 -0.59 -10.44 -1.33
CA ARG A 52 0.26 -9.47 -0.61
C ARG A 52 -0.45 -8.73 0.52
N ARG A 53 -1.76 -8.52 0.41
CA ARG A 53 -2.55 -7.68 1.32
C ARG A 53 -3.81 -8.43 1.71
N ASN A 54 -4.05 -8.61 3.00
CA ASN A 54 -5.12 -9.46 3.50
C ASN A 54 -5.87 -8.78 4.65
N ALA A 55 -7.16 -9.06 4.73
CA ALA A 55 -7.99 -8.73 5.88
C ALA A 55 -8.94 -9.89 6.18
N LEU A 56 -9.11 -10.18 7.47
CA LEU A 56 -10.06 -11.15 8.01
C LEU A 56 -11.00 -10.41 8.95
N VAL A 57 -12.29 -10.59 8.77
CA VAL A 57 -13.31 -10.04 9.66
C VAL A 57 -14.02 -11.21 10.34
N LEU A 58 -13.96 -11.27 11.66
CA LEU A 58 -14.64 -12.30 12.42
C LEU A 58 -16.16 -12.12 12.34
N PRO A 59 -16.95 -13.21 12.40
CA PRO A 59 -18.40 -13.13 12.53
C PRO A 59 -18.78 -12.33 13.79
N ALA A 60 -19.97 -11.72 13.76
CA ALA A 60 -20.52 -11.04 14.93
C ALA A 60 -20.59 -12.00 16.15
N GLY A 61 -20.28 -11.48 17.34
CA GLY A 61 -20.27 -12.26 18.57
C GLY A 61 -18.99 -13.07 18.84
N TYR A 62 -17.90 -12.81 18.09
CA TYR A 62 -16.59 -13.39 18.34
C TYR A 62 -15.55 -12.32 18.67
N GLU A 63 -14.65 -12.63 19.60
CA GLU A 63 -13.41 -11.89 19.86
C GLU A 63 -12.22 -12.59 19.20
N LEU A 64 -11.19 -11.84 18.83
CA LEU A 64 -9.93 -12.38 18.31
C LEU A 64 -9.04 -12.83 19.47
N VAL A 65 -8.72 -14.13 19.55
CA VAL A 65 -7.89 -14.71 20.63
C VAL A 65 -6.58 -15.33 20.15
N GLY A 66 -6.35 -15.37 18.84
CA GLY A 66 -5.09 -15.86 18.28
C GLY A 66 -4.86 -15.40 16.84
N SER A 67 -3.61 -15.07 16.52
CA SER A 67 -3.12 -14.83 15.16
C SER A 67 -1.66 -15.28 15.08
N THR A 68 -1.33 -16.15 14.13
CA THR A 68 0.07 -16.56 13.89
C THR A 68 0.87 -15.55 13.08
N VAL A 69 0.21 -14.51 12.58
CA VAL A 69 0.83 -13.42 11.81
C VAL A 69 0.59 -12.08 12.52
N PRO A 70 1.57 -11.16 12.50
CA PRO A 70 1.37 -9.80 13.01
C PRO A 70 0.23 -9.11 12.23
N ALA A 71 -0.73 -8.56 12.96
CA ALA A 71 -1.91 -7.93 12.37
C ALA A 71 -2.22 -6.58 13.04
N ILE A 72 -2.73 -5.64 12.25
CA ILE A 72 -3.41 -4.45 12.75
C ILE A 72 -4.88 -4.83 12.98
N VAL A 73 -5.37 -4.59 14.19
CA VAL A 73 -6.71 -4.99 14.63
C VAL A 73 -7.55 -3.76 14.92
N SER A 74 -8.80 -3.79 14.48
CA SER A 74 -9.80 -2.76 14.78
C SER A 74 -11.18 -3.41 14.97
N THR A 75 -12.14 -2.61 15.43
CA THR A 75 -13.55 -2.99 15.50
C THR A 75 -14.30 -2.21 14.43
N GLU A 76 -14.96 -2.93 13.52
CA GLU A 76 -15.85 -2.35 12.51
C GLU A 76 -17.04 -1.65 13.15
N ALA A 77 -17.69 -0.74 12.41
CA ALA A 77 -18.84 0.03 12.93
C ALA A 77 -20.00 -0.86 13.40
N ASP A 78 -20.10 -2.09 12.88
CA ASP A 78 -21.10 -3.09 13.28
C ASP A 78 -20.66 -3.99 14.45
N GLY A 79 -19.51 -3.69 15.07
CA GLY A 79 -18.97 -4.41 16.22
C GLY A 79 -18.13 -5.64 15.89
N ARG A 80 -17.97 -6.01 14.61
CA ARG A 80 -17.10 -7.14 14.23
C ARG A 80 -15.63 -6.78 14.37
N VAL A 81 -14.81 -7.76 14.75
CA VAL A 81 -13.35 -7.58 14.83
C VAL A 81 -12.73 -7.82 13.47
N LYS A 82 -11.93 -6.86 12.98
CA LYS A 82 -11.13 -6.98 11.78
C LYS A 82 -9.65 -7.06 12.12
N ALA A 83 -8.96 -8.01 11.51
CA ALA A 83 -7.51 -8.13 11.52
C ALA A 83 -6.99 -8.01 10.09
N SER A 84 -6.01 -7.13 9.85
CA SER A 84 -5.35 -7.01 8.56
C SER A 84 -3.85 -7.22 8.67
N PHE A 85 -3.25 -7.80 7.65
CA PHE A 85 -1.82 -8.10 7.62
C PHE A 85 -1.30 -8.07 6.17
N VAL A 86 0.00 -7.83 6.05
CA VAL A 86 0.71 -7.77 4.77
C VAL A 86 1.57 -9.03 4.66
N ASN A 87 1.55 -9.69 3.51
CA ASN A 87 2.51 -10.75 3.18
C ASN A 87 3.74 -10.11 2.53
N ASP A 88 4.84 -10.10 3.27
CA ASP A 88 6.14 -9.55 2.87
C ASP A 88 6.99 -10.52 2.04
N ARG A 89 6.57 -11.79 1.95
CA ARG A 89 7.27 -12.88 1.26
C ARG A 89 6.83 -13.00 -0.20
N ASP A 90 7.66 -13.63 -1.02
CA ASP A 90 7.33 -14.01 -2.39
C ASP A 90 6.64 -15.39 -2.48
N ASP A 91 6.34 -15.99 -1.33
CA ASP A 91 5.63 -17.25 -1.20
C ASP A 91 4.33 -17.08 -0.40
N THR A 92 3.89 -18.17 0.22
CA THR A 92 2.64 -18.24 0.99
C THR A 92 2.87 -17.88 2.45
N LEU A 93 2.08 -16.94 2.97
CA LEU A 93 2.03 -16.64 4.40
C LEU A 93 1.17 -17.69 5.12
N PRO A 94 1.69 -18.46 6.11
CA PRO A 94 0.92 -19.43 6.87
C PRO A 94 0.05 -18.71 7.91
N VAL A 95 -1.22 -18.47 7.58
CA VAL A 95 -2.15 -17.72 8.43
C VAL A 95 -3.03 -18.68 9.22
N LYS A 96 -2.95 -18.59 10.55
CA LYS A 96 -3.92 -19.18 11.47
C LYS A 96 -4.47 -18.10 12.39
N VAL A 97 -5.77 -17.86 12.30
CA VAL A 97 -6.52 -16.90 13.11
C VAL A 97 -7.61 -17.63 13.88
N THR A 98 -7.71 -17.34 15.18
CA THR A 98 -8.66 -17.97 16.09
C THR A 98 -9.57 -16.93 16.71
N GLY A 99 -10.87 -17.09 16.50
CA GLY A 99 -11.90 -16.33 17.19
C GLY A 99 -12.53 -17.16 18.32
N ARG A 100 -12.82 -16.56 19.47
CA ARG A 100 -13.59 -17.17 20.56
C ARG A 100 -14.97 -16.53 20.64
N ARG A 101 -16.02 -17.33 20.83
CA ARG A 101 -17.39 -16.84 20.98
C ARG A 101 -17.53 -16.08 22.29
N LEU A 102 -18.10 -14.88 22.23
CA LEU A 102 -18.41 -14.09 23.41
C LEU A 102 -19.60 -14.67 24.16
N ALA A 103 -19.48 -14.77 25.49
CA ALA A 103 -20.60 -15.15 26.36
C ALA A 103 -21.78 -14.16 26.18
N GLY A 104 -22.98 -14.70 25.94
CA GLY A 104 -24.19 -13.88 25.69
C GLY A 104 -24.45 -13.51 24.22
N ALA A 105 -23.58 -13.89 23.27
CA ALA A 105 -23.80 -13.65 21.84
C ALA A 105 -25.01 -14.42 21.26
N ALA A 106 -25.45 -15.50 21.92
CA ALA A 106 -26.55 -16.36 21.47
C ALA A 106 -27.95 -15.72 21.52
N GLY A 107 -28.08 -14.46 21.98
CA GLY A 107 -29.37 -13.75 22.07
C GLY A 107 -29.39 -12.32 21.51
N ARG A 108 -28.30 -11.83 20.91
CA ARG A 108 -28.17 -10.42 20.46
C ARG A 108 -28.02 -10.24 18.95
N ALA A 109 -28.44 -11.20 18.14
CA ALA A 109 -28.58 -11.01 16.69
C ALA A 109 -29.79 -10.12 16.31
N LYS A 110 -30.13 -9.12 17.12
CA LYS A 110 -31.00 -8.01 16.70
C LYS A 110 -30.09 -6.89 16.21
N ARG A 111 -30.36 -6.43 14.99
CA ARG A 111 -29.73 -5.27 14.34
C ARG A 111 -29.41 -4.19 15.38
N ALA A 112 -28.13 -3.84 15.52
CA ALA A 112 -27.72 -2.77 16.42
C ALA A 112 -28.39 -1.47 15.95
N GLU A 113 -29.29 -0.93 16.75
CA GLU A 113 -29.76 0.45 16.59
C GLU A 113 -28.61 1.41 16.95
N PRO A 114 -28.50 2.57 16.29
CA PRO A 114 -27.47 3.54 16.60
C PRO A 114 -27.69 4.06 18.03
N ARG A 115 -26.80 3.65 18.94
CA ARG A 115 -26.82 4.10 20.34
C ARG A 115 -26.18 5.49 20.42
N ALA A 116 -26.89 6.42 21.07
CA ALA A 116 -26.38 7.75 21.36
C ALA A 116 -25.05 7.69 22.15
N PRO A 117 -24.10 8.61 21.88
CA PRO A 117 -22.81 8.62 22.56
C PRO A 117 -23.00 8.87 24.07
N PRO A 118 -22.20 8.23 24.94
CA PRO A 118 -22.20 8.54 26.37
C PRO A 118 -21.70 9.97 26.62
N PRO A 119 -22.15 10.62 27.71
CA PRO A 119 -21.70 11.96 28.07
C PRO A 119 -20.19 11.99 28.33
N SER A 120 -19.55 13.04 27.82
CA SER A 120 -18.11 13.27 27.74
C SER A 120 -17.35 12.92 29.03
N ALA A 121 -16.56 11.85 28.97
CA ALA A 121 -15.41 11.70 29.86
C ALA A 121 -14.29 12.61 29.36
N VAL A 122 -13.65 13.31 30.31
CA VAL A 122 -12.59 14.29 30.10
C VAL A 122 -11.56 13.77 29.08
N ALA A 123 -11.51 14.43 27.92
CA ALA A 123 -10.58 14.08 26.85
C ALA A 123 -9.18 14.55 27.23
N THR A 124 -8.37 13.66 27.80
CA THR A 124 -6.93 13.73 27.59
C THR A 124 -6.69 13.58 26.10
N SER A 125 -6.25 14.66 25.46
CA SER A 125 -5.83 14.71 24.06
C SER A 125 -4.53 13.94 23.87
N THR A 126 -4.57 12.63 24.05
CA THR A 126 -3.65 11.75 23.34
C THR A 126 -4.14 11.76 21.90
N SER A 127 -3.30 12.14 20.94
CA SER A 127 -3.59 11.92 19.52
C SER A 127 -3.71 10.40 19.29
N ALA A 128 -4.89 9.85 19.56
CA ALA A 128 -5.20 8.46 19.29
C ALA A 128 -5.15 8.32 17.77
N GLN A 129 -4.01 7.88 17.24
CA GLN A 129 -3.92 7.44 15.86
C GLN A 129 -4.99 6.36 15.71
N THR A 130 -6.10 6.69 15.04
CA THR A 130 -7.07 5.67 14.63
C THR A 130 -6.27 4.62 13.87
N PRO A 131 -6.29 3.34 14.28
CA PRO A 131 -5.48 2.31 13.63
C PRO A 131 -5.87 2.25 12.15
N PHE A 132 -5.00 2.78 11.29
CA PHE A 132 -5.16 2.65 9.84
C PHE A 132 -4.69 1.25 9.43
N HIS A 133 -5.48 0.54 8.64
CA HIS A 133 -5.11 -0.81 8.18
C HIS A 133 -4.09 -0.71 7.05
N ARG A 134 -2.82 -1.00 7.35
CA ARG A 134 -1.72 -0.96 6.37
C ARG A 134 -1.99 -1.77 5.11
N ALA A 135 -2.71 -2.89 5.21
CA ALA A 135 -3.09 -3.74 4.08
C ALA A 135 -4.09 -3.07 3.11
N GLU A 136 -4.74 -1.97 3.48
CA GLU A 136 -5.64 -1.22 2.61
C GLU A 136 -4.89 -0.27 1.67
N GLN A 137 -3.68 0.12 2.03
CA GLN A 137 -2.83 0.90 1.13
C GLN A 137 -2.41 0.03 -0.06
N ASP A 138 -2.62 0.58 -1.25
CA ASP A 138 -2.33 -0.07 -2.52
C ASP A 138 -1.19 0.58 -3.29
N ARG A 139 -0.57 1.59 -2.67
CA ARG A 139 0.52 2.34 -3.27
C ARG A 139 1.77 1.47 -3.35
N VAL A 140 2.23 1.28 -4.58
CA VAL A 140 3.50 0.61 -4.88
C VAL A 140 4.47 1.66 -5.40
N ILE A 141 5.68 1.68 -4.85
CA ILE A 141 6.73 2.59 -5.27
C ILE A 141 7.95 1.81 -5.76
N THR A 142 8.46 2.18 -6.92
CA THR A 142 9.74 1.68 -7.41
C THR A 142 10.70 2.84 -7.65
N TYR A 143 11.92 2.71 -7.14
CA TYR A 143 13.04 3.61 -7.35
C TYR A 143 14.06 2.89 -8.25
N TRP A 144 14.46 3.50 -9.35
CA TRP A 144 15.60 3.07 -10.14
C TRP A 144 16.70 4.11 -9.97
N LEU A 145 17.74 3.74 -9.24
CA LEU A 145 18.89 4.59 -9.03
C LEU A 145 19.63 4.79 -10.37
N LEU A 146 19.87 6.04 -10.76
CA LEU A 146 20.64 6.37 -11.96
C LEU A 146 22.13 6.46 -11.61
N ALA A 147 22.98 7.01 -12.48
CA ALA A 147 24.39 7.23 -12.15
C ALA A 147 24.52 8.02 -10.84
N PRO A 148 25.18 7.49 -9.78
CA PRO A 148 25.17 8.12 -8.46
C PRO A 148 25.83 9.50 -8.44
N GLU A 149 26.73 9.78 -9.38
CA GLU A 149 27.37 11.07 -9.55
C GLU A 149 26.36 12.18 -9.93
N SER A 150 25.18 11.82 -10.45
CA SER A 150 24.12 12.77 -10.77
C SER A 150 23.24 13.14 -9.58
N GLY A 151 23.26 12.36 -8.50
CA GLY A 151 22.28 12.46 -7.42
C GLY A 151 20.83 12.18 -7.87
N GLN A 152 20.64 11.52 -9.02
CA GLN A 152 19.32 11.28 -9.59
C GLN A 152 18.82 9.83 -9.45
N PHE A 153 17.52 9.67 -9.29
CA PHE A 153 16.83 8.40 -9.43
C PHE A 153 15.49 8.60 -10.12
N ARG A 154 15.10 7.63 -10.95
CA ARG A 154 13.73 7.56 -11.47
C ARG A 154 12.83 6.92 -10.42
N ILE A 155 11.62 7.41 -10.26
CA ILE A 155 10.64 6.90 -9.32
C ILE A 155 9.30 6.66 -10.03
N SER A 156 8.61 5.57 -9.69
CA SER A 156 7.25 5.28 -10.14
C SER A 156 6.35 5.04 -8.95
N HIS A 157 5.19 5.70 -8.91
CA HIS A 157 4.15 5.52 -7.90
C HIS A 157 2.86 5.02 -8.56
N ASP A 158 2.42 3.81 -8.20
CA ASP A 158 1.13 3.29 -8.63
C ASP A 158 0.15 3.36 -7.47
N PHE A 159 -0.97 4.09 -7.58
CA PHE A 159 -1.98 4.17 -6.52
C PHE A 159 -3.39 4.38 -7.06
N THR A 160 -4.38 3.97 -6.28
CA THR A 160 -5.79 4.21 -6.62
C THR A 160 -6.29 5.52 -6.01
N VAL A 161 -7.03 6.29 -6.80
CA VAL A 161 -7.77 7.47 -6.39
C VAL A 161 -9.23 7.06 -6.18
N THR A 162 -9.79 7.42 -5.03
CA THR A 162 -11.12 6.93 -4.60
C THR A 162 -12.05 8.04 -4.13
N ARG A 163 -11.57 9.29 -4.07
CA ARG A 163 -12.34 10.40 -3.52
C ARG A 163 -13.34 10.91 -4.56
N SER A 164 -14.63 10.85 -4.21
CA SER A 164 -15.69 11.44 -5.02
C SER A 164 -15.46 12.95 -5.21
N GLY A 165 -15.69 13.43 -6.44
CA GLY A 165 -15.47 14.81 -6.86
C GLY A 165 -14.01 15.21 -7.07
N GLN A 166 -13.05 14.32 -6.81
CA GLN A 166 -11.64 14.59 -7.12
C GLN A 166 -11.46 14.63 -8.65
N ARG A 167 -10.91 15.73 -9.16
CA ARG A 167 -10.72 15.98 -10.61
C ARG A 167 -9.27 15.94 -11.06
N SER A 168 -8.34 15.86 -10.11
CA SER A 168 -6.91 15.85 -10.39
C SER A 168 -6.15 15.01 -9.36
N VAL A 169 -5.02 14.47 -9.77
CA VAL A 169 -4.14 13.62 -8.96
C VAL A 169 -2.82 14.33 -8.69
N HIS A 170 -2.19 14.02 -7.56
CA HIS A 170 -1.03 14.77 -7.07
C HIS A 170 0.12 13.85 -6.62
N SER A 171 1.34 14.21 -7.01
CA SER A 171 2.60 13.69 -6.47
C SER A 171 3.33 14.83 -5.76
N PHE A 172 3.51 14.67 -4.45
CA PHE A 172 4.14 15.68 -3.60
C PHE A 172 5.66 15.49 -3.62
N VAL A 173 6.39 16.47 -4.14
CA VAL A 173 7.85 16.45 -4.17
C VAL A 173 8.36 16.71 -2.75
N ARG A 174 9.30 15.89 -2.30
CA ARG A 174 9.87 16.03 -0.96
C ARG A 174 10.75 17.28 -0.89
N LYS A 175 10.71 17.95 0.27
CA LYS A 175 11.66 19.02 0.58
C LYS A 175 13.10 18.53 0.42
N GLY A 176 13.92 19.31 -0.28
CA GLY A 176 15.31 18.95 -0.62
C GLY A 176 15.46 18.17 -1.93
N SER A 177 14.38 17.65 -2.52
CA SER A 177 14.40 17.06 -3.85
C SER A 177 13.92 18.07 -4.91
N THR A 178 14.43 17.96 -6.13
CA THR A 178 13.82 18.56 -7.33
C THR A 178 13.26 17.46 -8.23
N VAL A 179 12.23 17.79 -9.02
CA VAL A 179 11.54 16.83 -9.91
C VAL A 179 11.65 17.28 -11.35
N SER A 180 11.76 16.32 -12.26
CA SER A 180 11.72 16.51 -13.71
C SER A 180 11.10 15.30 -14.40
N GLN A 181 10.81 15.42 -15.71
CA GLN A 181 10.32 14.32 -16.55
C GLN A 181 9.07 13.62 -16.00
N ALA A 182 8.18 14.40 -15.37
CA ALA A 182 6.99 13.87 -14.74
C ALA A 182 5.93 13.46 -15.77
N THR A 183 5.54 12.18 -15.74
CA THR A 183 4.43 11.64 -16.52
C THR A 183 3.42 11.00 -15.59
N VAL A 184 2.13 11.12 -15.93
CA VAL A 184 1.05 10.45 -15.22
C VAL A 184 0.23 9.68 -16.23
N VAL A 185 0.00 8.39 -15.98
CA VAL A 185 -0.82 7.52 -16.83
C VAL A 185 -2.02 7.06 -16.02
N ASP A 186 -3.22 7.23 -16.56
CA ASP A 186 -4.40 6.51 -16.08
C ASP A 186 -4.26 5.05 -16.50
N LEU A 187 -4.03 4.16 -15.53
CA LEU A 187 -3.82 2.75 -15.80
C LEU A 187 -5.12 2.04 -16.19
N ASP A 188 -6.31 2.55 -15.87
CA ASP A 188 -7.54 1.88 -16.29
C ASP A 188 -7.83 2.08 -17.78
N THR A 189 -7.32 3.17 -18.38
CA THR A 189 -7.48 3.50 -19.81
C THR A 189 -6.19 3.35 -20.63
N GLY A 190 -5.02 3.42 -20.00
CA GLY A 190 -3.70 3.51 -20.65
C GLY A 190 -3.35 4.93 -21.12
N GLU A 191 -4.20 5.92 -20.86
CA GLU A 191 -4.00 7.29 -21.36
C GLU A 191 -2.96 8.05 -20.53
N THR A 192 -2.05 8.74 -21.21
CA THR A 192 -1.14 9.70 -20.56
C THR A 192 -1.89 11.01 -20.27
N LEU A 193 -2.01 11.35 -18.99
CA LEU A 193 -2.68 12.55 -18.53
C LEU A 193 -1.76 13.77 -18.68
N LYS A 194 -2.38 14.94 -18.90
CA LYS A 194 -1.66 16.21 -18.93
C LYS A 194 -1.15 16.56 -17.54
N THR A 195 0.15 16.81 -17.42
CA THR A 195 0.82 17.13 -16.15
C THR A 195 1.22 18.60 -16.05
N TYR A 196 1.31 19.10 -14.83
CA TYR A 196 1.76 20.45 -14.52
C TYR A 196 2.35 20.52 -13.11
N ASN A 197 3.25 21.46 -12.89
CA ASN A 197 3.77 21.77 -11.55
C ASN A 197 2.91 22.87 -10.94
N VAL A 198 2.40 22.63 -9.73
CA VAL A 198 1.66 23.58 -8.91
C VAL A 198 2.29 23.68 -7.52
N THR A 199 1.85 24.67 -6.76
CA THR A 199 2.26 24.87 -5.37
C THR A 199 1.40 24.05 -4.41
N GLY A 200 1.96 23.72 -3.24
CA GLY A 200 1.20 23.07 -2.17
C GLY A 200 0.01 23.91 -1.73
N LYS A 201 0.13 25.25 -1.75
CA LYS A 201 -0.99 26.17 -1.45
C LYS A 201 -2.19 25.96 -2.38
N GLU A 202 -1.95 25.88 -3.69
CA GLU A 202 -3.01 25.63 -4.68
C GLU A 202 -3.68 24.28 -4.46
N VAL A 203 -2.91 23.24 -4.12
CA VAL A 203 -3.43 21.89 -3.87
C VAL A 203 -4.21 21.83 -2.55
N ASN A 204 -3.73 22.52 -1.50
CA ASN A 204 -4.41 22.61 -0.21
C ASN A 204 -5.79 23.26 -0.35
N ALA A 205 -5.93 24.27 -1.21
CA ALA A 205 -7.20 24.94 -1.50
C ALA A 205 -8.26 23.99 -2.12
N LEU A 206 -7.86 22.85 -2.69
CA LEU A 206 -8.78 21.83 -3.20
C LEU A 206 -9.43 21.01 -2.07
N GLY A 207 -8.84 21.02 -0.87
CA GLY A 207 -9.32 20.26 0.29
C GLY A 207 -9.24 18.75 0.11
N TYR A 208 -8.41 18.25 -0.83
CA TYR A 208 -8.29 16.83 -1.18
C TYR A 208 -7.61 15.97 -0.12
N TYR A 209 -6.68 16.56 0.63
CA TYR A 209 -5.81 15.85 1.56
C TYR A 209 -6.06 16.33 2.99
N PRO A 210 -6.09 15.43 3.98
CA PRO A 210 -6.28 15.81 5.38
C PRO A 210 -5.05 16.54 5.94
N GLU A 211 -3.86 16.15 5.51
CA GLU A 211 -2.60 16.78 5.86
C GLU A 211 -2.22 17.79 4.77
N PRO A 212 -2.07 19.09 5.08
CA PRO A 212 -1.68 20.08 4.11
C PRO A 212 -0.21 19.92 3.70
N ALA A 213 0.08 20.16 2.43
CA ALA A 213 1.45 20.32 1.95
C ALA A 213 2.02 21.71 2.36
N PRO A 214 3.35 21.88 2.46
CA PRO A 214 3.93 23.21 2.58
C PRO A 214 3.47 24.11 1.43
N ASP A 215 3.13 25.36 1.72
CA ASP A 215 2.55 26.29 0.74
C ASP A 215 3.43 26.46 -0.52
N ASP A 216 4.75 26.50 -0.34
CA ASP A 216 5.77 26.63 -1.38
C ASP A 216 6.24 25.27 -1.94
N GLY A 217 5.68 24.16 -1.47
CA GLY A 217 6.03 22.83 -1.92
C GLY A 217 5.69 22.63 -3.40
N VAL A 218 6.56 21.96 -4.14
CA VAL A 218 6.30 21.57 -5.53
C VAL A 218 5.42 20.32 -5.54
N VAL A 219 4.32 20.38 -6.28
CA VAL A 219 3.43 19.24 -6.48
C VAL A 219 3.22 19.04 -7.98
N VAL A 220 3.49 17.84 -8.46
CA VAL A 220 3.10 17.43 -9.81
C VAL A 220 1.62 17.08 -9.76
N GLN A 221 0.82 17.78 -10.55
CA GLN A 221 -0.61 17.53 -10.67
C GLN A 221 -0.93 17.06 -12.10
N ALA A 222 -1.89 16.16 -12.22
CA ALA A 222 -2.46 15.77 -13.51
C ALA A 222 -3.99 15.78 -13.44
N ASP A 223 -4.64 16.26 -14.50
CA ASP A 223 -6.09 16.28 -14.59
C ASP A 223 -6.64 14.90 -14.93
N LEU A 224 -7.66 14.47 -14.19
CA LEU A 224 -8.46 13.33 -14.57
C LEU A 224 -9.40 13.73 -15.72
N PRO A 225 -9.79 12.80 -16.60
CA PRO A 225 -10.70 13.10 -17.72
C PRO A 225 -12.06 13.68 -17.25
N HIS A 226 -12.47 13.33 -16.03
CA HIS A 226 -13.66 13.82 -15.36
C HIS A 226 -13.49 13.69 -13.83
N PRO A 227 -14.25 14.47 -13.03
CA PRO A 227 -14.32 14.25 -11.59
C PRO A 227 -14.88 12.87 -11.26
N LEU A 228 -14.26 12.16 -10.31
CA LEU A 228 -14.72 10.82 -9.93
C LEU A 228 -16.13 10.84 -9.35
N ALA A 229 -17.03 10.01 -9.88
CA ALA A 229 -18.34 9.79 -9.32
C ALA A 229 -18.28 9.02 -7.99
N GLU A 230 -19.41 8.93 -7.27
CA GLU A 230 -19.49 8.11 -6.06
C GLU A 230 -19.21 6.63 -6.38
N GLY A 231 -18.30 6.01 -5.64
CA GLY A 231 -17.88 4.62 -5.84
C GLY A 231 -16.96 4.39 -7.03
N GLU A 232 -16.74 5.39 -7.87
CA GLU A 232 -15.77 5.34 -8.97
C GLU A 232 -14.35 5.43 -8.43
N THR A 233 -13.43 4.74 -9.09
CA THR A 233 -12.01 4.82 -8.78
C THR A 233 -11.21 4.78 -10.07
N THR A 234 -10.08 5.47 -10.11
CA THR A 234 -9.05 5.29 -11.16
C THR A 234 -7.74 4.87 -10.51
N ARG A 235 -6.93 4.04 -11.19
CA ARG A 235 -5.56 3.76 -10.75
C ARG A 235 -4.62 4.54 -11.65
N VAL A 236 -3.69 5.29 -11.05
CA VAL A 236 -2.70 6.06 -11.79
C VAL A 236 -1.28 5.54 -11.55
N ARG A 237 -0.43 5.66 -12.56
CA ARG A 237 1.02 5.56 -12.43
C ARG A 237 1.64 6.92 -12.65
N VAL A 238 2.33 7.43 -11.63
CA VAL A 238 3.16 8.63 -11.74
C VAL A 238 4.61 8.20 -11.91
N THR A 239 5.29 8.65 -12.96
CA THR A 239 6.73 8.41 -13.16
C THR A 239 7.46 9.74 -13.17
N GLU A 240 8.54 9.86 -12.41
CA GLU A 240 9.28 11.11 -12.21
C GLU A 240 10.79 10.83 -12.14
N THR A 241 11.62 11.81 -12.48
CA THR A 241 13.06 11.80 -12.20
C THR A 241 13.35 12.80 -11.08
N TYR A 242 13.85 12.30 -9.96
CA TYR A 242 14.20 13.11 -8.79
C TYR A 242 15.69 13.37 -8.78
N THR A 243 16.10 14.57 -8.39
CA THR A 243 17.47 14.89 -7.97
C THR A 243 17.47 15.17 -6.47
N ASP A 244 18.31 14.49 -5.71
CA ASP A 244 18.40 14.61 -4.25
C ASP A 244 19.81 14.23 -3.79
N ALA A 245 20.76 15.17 -3.92
CA ALA A 245 22.17 14.93 -3.63
C ALA A 245 22.46 14.70 -2.14
N ASP A 246 21.60 15.17 -1.24
CA ASP A 246 21.74 14.95 0.20
C ASP A 246 21.40 13.51 0.60
N ARG A 247 20.54 12.85 -0.19
CA ARG A 247 20.01 11.51 0.09
C ARG A 247 20.50 10.45 -0.88
N TYR A 248 21.10 10.82 -2.00
CA TYR A 248 21.67 9.90 -2.97
C TYR A 248 22.99 10.46 -3.51
N PHE A 249 24.11 9.88 -3.11
CA PHE A 249 25.44 10.41 -3.38
C PHE A 249 26.52 9.32 -3.41
N VAL A 250 27.72 9.70 -3.84
CA VAL A 250 28.94 8.88 -3.74
C VAL A 250 29.73 9.29 -2.49
N SER A 251 30.13 8.32 -1.67
CA SER A 251 31.03 8.49 -0.52
C SER A 251 32.08 7.38 -0.56
N ASP A 252 33.36 7.75 -0.50
CA ASP A 252 34.49 6.80 -0.47
C ASP A 252 34.46 5.78 -1.62
N GLY A 253 34.06 6.23 -2.82
CA GLY A 253 33.90 5.38 -4.01
C GLY A 253 32.69 4.44 -3.99
N GLY A 254 31.91 4.46 -2.90
CA GLY A 254 30.64 3.73 -2.76
C GLY A 254 29.43 4.62 -3.01
N LEU A 255 28.32 4.01 -3.43
CA LEU A 255 27.02 4.64 -3.58
C LEU A 255 26.30 4.57 -2.24
N VAL A 256 25.72 5.68 -1.80
CA VAL A 256 24.87 5.78 -0.61
C VAL A 256 23.48 6.27 -1.02
N TRP A 257 22.45 5.57 -0.56
CA TRP A 257 21.07 5.99 -0.64
C TRP A 257 20.47 6.00 0.77
N ASP A 258 20.09 7.18 1.26
CA ASP A 258 19.59 7.42 2.62
C ASP A 258 18.20 8.05 2.50
N ARG A 259 17.14 7.26 2.63
CA ARG A 259 15.77 7.80 2.55
C ARG A 259 14.82 7.10 3.50
N THR A 260 13.81 7.87 3.90
CA THR A 260 12.67 7.35 4.64
C THR A 260 11.56 6.86 3.70
N LEU A 261 10.97 5.70 3.97
CA LEU A 261 9.90 5.08 3.18
C LEU A 261 8.62 4.97 4.01
N GLY A 262 7.62 5.78 3.69
CA GLY A 262 6.33 5.85 4.40
C GLY A 262 5.21 4.99 3.80
N ARG A 263 5.46 4.21 2.74
CA ARG A 263 4.45 3.43 2.01
C ARG A 263 4.70 1.93 2.15
N PRO A 264 3.67 1.07 2.03
CA PRO A 264 3.78 -0.35 2.39
C PRO A 264 4.74 -1.11 1.49
N TRP A 265 4.83 -0.76 0.21
CA TRP A 265 5.58 -1.51 -0.79
C TRP A 265 6.55 -0.61 -1.53
N ASN A 266 7.84 -0.87 -1.37
CA ASN A 266 8.89 -0.10 -2.04
C ASN A 266 9.92 -1.06 -2.63
N LEU A 267 10.38 -0.77 -3.85
CA LEU A 267 11.48 -1.47 -4.50
C LEU A 267 12.56 -0.46 -4.87
N VAL A 268 13.80 -0.67 -4.40
CA VAL A 268 14.95 0.15 -4.78
C VAL A 268 15.87 -0.68 -5.66
N VAL A 269 16.05 -0.29 -6.92
CA VAL A 269 16.88 -0.99 -7.90
C VAL A 269 18.19 -0.23 -8.06
N LEU A 270 19.31 -0.92 -7.84
CA LEU A 270 20.64 -0.36 -8.00
C LEU A 270 20.96 -0.08 -9.48
N PRO A 271 21.91 0.83 -9.77
CA PRO A 271 22.38 1.02 -11.14
C PRO A 271 23.11 -0.23 -11.65
N ALA A 272 23.18 -0.41 -12.96
CA ALA A 272 23.94 -1.49 -13.57
C ALA A 272 25.43 -1.43 -13.17
N GLY A 273 26.07 -2.58 -12.98
CA GLY A 273 27.48 -2.65 -12.56
C GLY A 273 27.72 -2.40 -11.06
N TRP A 274 26.67 -2.18 -10.26
CA TRP A 274 26.78 -2.07 -8.80
C TRP A 274 26.39 -3.36 -8.10
N MET A 275 26.94 -3.56 -6.91
CA MET A 275 26.57 -4.63 -5.99
C MET A 275 26.21 -4.06 -4.61
N LEU A 276 25.18 -4.64 -3.99
CA LEU A 276 24.76 -4.28 -2.64
C LEU A 276 25.88 -4.60 -1.65
N ALA A 277 26.25 -3.62 -0.83
CA ALA A 277 27.26 -3.76 0.22
C ALA A 277 26.61 -3.85 1.60
N SER A 278 25.59 -3.04 1.86
CA SER A 278 24.78 -3.13 3.08
C SER A 278 23.40 -2.49 2.91
N VAL A 279 22.47 -2.89 3.78
CA VAL A 279 21.14 -2.28 3.92
C VAL A 279 20.77 -2.23 5.40
N SER A 280 20.28 -1.08 5.89
CA SER A 280 20.03 -0.85 7.31
C SER A 280 18.75 -1.50 7.85
N VAL A 281 17.85 -1.95 6.96
CA VAL A 281 16.60 -2.63 7.33
C VAL A 281 16.42 -3.90 6.48
N PRO A 282 15.72 -4.93 6.97
CA PRO A 282 15.44 -6.13 6.20
C PRO A 282 14.76 -5.84 4.86
N ALA A 283 15.26 -6.47 3.81
CA ALA A 283 14.74 -6.38 2.45
C ALA A 283 14.76 -7.75 1.79
N VAL A 284 13.81 -8.00 0.88
CA VAL A 284 13.92 -9.12 -0.04
C VAL A 284 14.77 -8.70 -1.22
N ILE A 285 15.84 -9.46 -1.49
CA ILE A 285 16.80 -9.17 -2.54
C ILE A 285 16.50 -10.03 -3.76
N SER A 286 16.35 -9.40 -4.92
CA SER A 286 16.15 -10.07 -6.19
C SER A 286 16.95 -9.40 -7.30
N LEU A 287 17.01 -10.04 -8.47
CA LEU A 287 17.48 -9.41 -9.69
C LEU A 287 16.28 -8.99 -10.54
N ASP A 288 16.36 -7.83 -11.19
CA ASP A 288 15.43 -7.48 -12.27
C ASP A 288 15.87 -8.16 -13.59
N ASP A 289 15.08 -8.04 -14.66
CA ASP A 289 15.38 -8.73 -15.93
C ASP A 289 16.77 -8.36 -16.50
N PRO A 290 17.23 -7.09 -16.42
CA PRO A 290 18.60 -6.72 -16.76
C PRO A 290 19.70 -7.22 -15.80
N GLY A 291 19.36 -7.90 -14.70
CA GLY A 291 20.33 -8.42 -13.72
C GLY A 291 20.82 -7.39 -12.69
N ARG A 292 20.12 -6.27 -12.52
CA ARG A 292 20.39 -5.28 -11.46
C ARG A 292 19.77 -5.74 -10.15
N ILE A 293 20.40 -5.37 -9.04
CA ILE A 293 19.95 -5.77 -7.71
C ILE A 293 18.75 -4.89 -7.30
N GLY A 294 17.63 -5.52 -7.00
CA GLY A 294 16.45 -4.92 -6.39
C GLY A 294 16.38 -5.24 -4.90
N CYS A 295 16.16 -4.22 -4.08
CA CYS A 295 15.89 -4.34 -2.64
C CYS A 295 14.42 -3.99 -2.39
N ARG A 296 13.60 -5.00 -2.06
CA ARG A 296 12.18 -4.83 -1.79
C ARG A 296 11.93 -4.69 -0.29
N PHE A 297 11.36 -3.56 0.09
CA PHE A 297 11.00 -3.21 1.45
C PHE A 297 9.49 -3.26 1.62
N VAL A 298 9.05 -4.09 2.56
CA VAL A 298 7.65 -4.17 2.97
C VAL A 298 7.54 -3.59 4.37
N ASN A 299 6.85 -2.47 4.51
CA ASN A 299 6.66 -1.82 5.80
C ASN A 299 5.24 -2.12 6.31
N PRO A 300 5.05 -3.08 7.25
CA PRO A 300 3.76 -3.43 7.81
C PRO A 300 3.26 -2.43 8.87
N ARG A 301 4.07 -1.44 9.24
CA ARG A 301 3.77 -0.44 10.27
C ARG A 301 3.07 0.79 9.66
N ASN A 302 2.44 1.60 10.52
CA ASN A 302 1.77 2.85 10.14
C ASN A 302 2.71 4.07 10.16
N ASP A 303 3.94 3.91 10.62
CA ASP A 303 5.00 4.90 10.54
C ASP A 303 5.91 4.67 9.33
N GLU A 304 7.00 5.43 9.24
CA GLU A 304 7.98 5.30 8.17
C GLU A 304 9.18 4.44 8.59
N VAL A 305 9.83 3.78 7.63
CA VAL A 305 11.14 3.12 7.83
C VAL A 305 12.25 4.03 7.30
N HIS A 306 13.29 4.28 8.09
CA HIS A 306 14.51 4.94 7.60
C HIS A 306 15.45 3.87 7.03
N VAL A 307 15.82 4.03 5.76
CA VAL A 307 16.60 3.05 5.02
C VAL A 307 17.88 3.70 4.51
N VAL A 308 19.01 3.12 4.90
CA VAL A 308 20.33 3.42 4.38
C VAL A 308 20.80 2.20 3.61
N LEU A 309 20.96 2.38 2.30
CA LEU A 309 21.53 1.40 1.39
C LEU A 309 22.92 1.87 0.98
N ARG A 310 23.88 0.96 1.02
CA ARG A 310 25.23 1.18 0.48
C ARG A 310 25.53 0.16 -0.60
N ALA A 311 26.14 0.61 -1.68
CA ALA A 311 26.59 -0.25 -2.78
C ALA A 311 28.01 0.10 -3.20
N ARG A 312 28.71 -0.86 -3.80
CA ARG A 312 30.02 -0.66 -4.43
C ARG A 312 29.99 -1.14 -5.87
N ARG A 313 30.90 -0.65 -6.71
CA ARG A 313 31.05 -1.16 -8.08
C ARG A 313 31.45 -2.63 -8.05
N ARG A 314 30.94 -3.41 -9.00
CA ARG A 314 31.41 -4.78 -9.24
C ARG A 314 32.88 -4.72 -9.73
N PRO A 315 33.71 -5.72 -9.38
CA PRO A 315 35.05 -5.87 -9.94
C PRO A 315 35.02 -6.02 -11.47
#